data_AF-A0AAN8Y3D4-F1
#
_entry.id   AF-A0AAN8Y3D4-F1
#
_cell.length_a   1.000
_cell.length_b   1.000
_cell.length_c   1.000
_cell.angle_alpha   90.00
_cell.angle_beta   90.00
_cell.angle_gamma   90.00
#
_symmetry.space_group_name_H-M   'P 1'
#
loop_
_entity.id
_entity.type
_entity.pdbx_description
1 polymer ?
#
loop_
_entity_poly.entity_id
_entity_poly.type
_entity_poly.pdbx_seq_one_letter_code
_entity_poly.pdbx_strand_id
1 'polypeptide(L)' 'MKSLGEYESTSGQLINKEKSHFMIPDNTAQNIMDTIQEVTGFSKKDSPISYLGCPLYIGRQRIIYYSQLVEKISKKICG' A
#
# COMPACT_ATOMS: atom_id res chain seq x y z
N MET A 1 6.37 9.07 -13.49
CA MET A 1 4.99 8.97 -14.04
C MET A 1 4.48 10.37 -14.39
N LYS A 2 4.25 10.66 -15.68
CA LYS A 2 3.76 11.98 -16.12
C LYS A 2 2.39 12.33 -15.54
N SER A 3 1.49 11.34 -15.46
CA SER A 3 0.10 11.54 -15.04
C SER A 3 -0.06 12.01 -13.59
N LEU A 4 0.81 11.60 -12.66
CA LEU A 4 0.74 12.09 -11.28
C LEU A 4 1.21 13.54 -11.17
N GLY A 5 2.26 13.92 -11.89
CA GLY A 5 2.69 15.33 -11.95
C GLY A 5 1.66 16.24 -12.62
N GLU A 6 1.00 15.74 -13.68
CA GLU A 6 -0.12 16.43 -14.33
C GLU A 6 -1.31 16.60 -13.37
N TYR A 7 -1.61 15.59 -12.55
CA TYR A 7 -2.61 15.69 -11.50
C TYR A 7 -2.24 16.77 -10.47
N GLU A 8 -1.01 16.76 -9.95
CA GLU A 8 -0.54 17.76 -8.98
C GLU A 8 -0.62 19.17 -9.55
N SER A 9 -0.20 19.36 -10.80
CA SER A 9 -0.23 20.66 -11.48
C SER A 9 -1.64 21.14 -11.80
N THR A 10 -2.56 20.24 -12.17
CA THR A 10 -3.91 20.62 -12.59
C THR A 10 -4.85 20.80 -11.41
N SER A 11 -4.73 19.93 -10.40
CA SER A 11 -5.59 19.96 -9.20
C SER A 11 -5.06 20.89 -8.10
N GLY A 12 -3.76 21.22 -8.12
CA GLY A 12 -3.07 21.91 -7.04
C GLY A 12 -2.84 21.06 -5.79
N GLN A 13 -3.14 19.75 -5.84
CA GLN A 13 -3.00 18.84 -4.71
C GLN A 13 -1.72 18.03 -4.83
N LEU A 14 -0.80 18.19 -3.87
CA LEU A 14 0.42 17.41 -3.80
C LEU A 14 0.14 15.98 -3.30
N ILE A 15 0.78 15.01 -3.93
CA ILE A 15 0.68 13.61 -3.53
C ILE A 15 1.64 13.36 -2.38
N ASN A 16 1.13 12.75 -1.31
CA ASN A 16 1.96 12.33 -0.19
C ASN A 16 2.74 11.06 -0.56
N LYS A 17 4.00 11.24 -0.98
CA LYS A 17 4.90 10.14 -1.36
C LYS A 17 5.27 9.24 -0.18
N GLU A 18 5.28 9.75 1.04
CA GLU A 18 5.58 8.96 2.26
C GLU A 18 4.45 8.01 2.64
N LYS A 19 3.20 8.33 2.29
CA LYS A 19 2.02 7.48 2.50
C LYS A 19 1.71 6.61 1.29
N SER A 20 2.25 6.94 0.12
CA SER A 20 2.03 6.22 -1.13
C SER A 20 3.07 5.12 -1.30
N HIS A 21 2.61 3.89 -1.52
CA HIS A 21 3.47 2.72 -1.62
C HIS A 21 2.96 1.79 -2.70
N PHE A 22 3.84 0.95 -3.24
CA PHE A 22 3.45 -0.16 -4.10
C PHE A 22 3.68 -1.51 -3.39
N MET A 23 2.91 -2.51 -3.79
CA MET A 23 3.05 -3.89 -3.31
C MET A 23 3.30 -4.80 -4.51
N ILE A 24 4.16 -5.80 -4.31
CA ILE A 24 4.54 -6.77 -5.34
C ILE A 24 4.71 -8.16 -4.69
N PRO A 25 4.48 -9.25 -5.43
CA PRO A 25 4.77 -10.60 -4.94
C PRO A 25 6.25 -10.78 -4.62
N ASP A 26 6.56 -11.63 -3.64
CA ASP A 26 7.96 -11.88 -3.20
C ASP A 26 8.84 -12.47 -4.30
N ASN A 27 8.26 -13.17 -5.27
CA ASN A 27 8.98 -13.75 -6.41
C ASN A 27 9.16 -12.78 -7.59
N THR A 28 9.00 -11.48 -7.34
CA THR A 28 9.20 -10.45 -8.38
C THR A 28 10.70 -10.19 -8.54
N ALA A 29 11.18 -10.21 -9.78
CA ALA A 29 12.59 -9.94 -10.06
C ALA A 29 12.97 -8.50 -9.70
N GLN A 30 14.17 -8.31 -9.16
CA GLN A 30 14.64 -7.01 -8.66
C GLN A 30 14.58 -5.90 -9.71
N ASN A 31 14.91 -6.21 -10.97
CA ASN A 31 14.85 -5.25 -12.07
C ASN A 31 13.43 -4.66 -12.27
N ILE A 32 12.39 -5.47 -12.06
CA ILE A 32 10.99 -5.01 -12.13
C ILE A 32 10.70 -4.11 -10.93
N MET A 33 11.18 -4.47 -9.74
CA MET A 33 11.01 -3.65 -8.54
C MET A 33 11.65 -2.27 -8.72
N ASP A 34 12.89 -2.23 -9.22
CA ASP A 34 13.65 -1.00 -9.45
C ASP A 34 12.94 -0.13 -10.50
N THR A 35 12.44 -0.75 -11.58
CA THR A 35 11.66 -0.05 -12.61
C THR A 35 10.40 0.58 -12.02
N ILE A 36 9.66 -0.15 -11.17
CA ILE A 36 8.45 0.39 -10.52
C ILE A 36 8.82 1.56 -9.60
N GLN A 37 9.88 1.41 -8.81
CA GLN A 37 10.34 2.45 -7.91
C GLN A 37 10.81 3.70 -8.68
N GLU A 38 11.52 3.55 -9.78
CA GLU A 38 11.97 4.65 -10.64
C GLU A 38 10.78 5.36 -11.31
N VAL A 39 9.82 4.60 -11.85
CA VAL A 39 8.66 5.15 -12.56
C VAL A 39 7.67 5.84 -11.63
N THR A 40 7.43 5.27 -10.44
CA THR A 40 6.42 5.77 -9.49
C THR A 40 7.01 6.73 -8.45
N GLY A 41 8.28 6.57 -8.09
CA GLY A 41 8.92 7.31 -7.00
C GLY A 41 8.42 6.91 -5.61
N PHE A 42 7.65 5.83 -5.50
CA PHE A 42 7.11 5.32 -4.22
C PHE A 42 7.98 4.20 -3.66
N SER A 43 7.88 3.94 -2.36
CA SER A 43 8.57 2.83 -1.72
C SER A 43 7.73 1.55 -1.79
N LYS A 44 8.43 0.40 -1.79
CA LYS A 44 7.79 -0.90 -1.61
C LYS A 44 7.24 -1.01 -0.20
N LYS A 45 6.05 -1.59 -0.06
CA LYS A 45 5.50 -2.02 1.22
C LYS A 45 5.15 -3.49 1.19
N ASP A 46 5.51 -4.20 2.24
CA ASP A 46 5.22 -5.62 2.37
C ASP A 46 3.74 -5.85 2.73
N SER A 47 3.22 -6.98 2.26
CA SER A 47 1.86 -7.40 2.55
C SER A 47 1.76 -8.05 3.94
N PRO A 48 0.66 -7.88 4.69
CA PRO A 48 -0.55 -7.12 4.36
C PRO A 48 -0.46 -5.62 4.71
N ILE A 49 -1.15 -4.76 3.94
CA ILE A 49 -1.32 -3.34 4.26
C ILE A 49 -2.77 -3.02 4.65
N SER A 50 -2.98 -2.04 5.52
CA SER A 50 -4.34 -1.58 5.86
C SER A 50 -4.82 -0.54 4.85
N TYR A 51 -5.90 -0.83 4.13
CA TYR A 51 -6.58 0.09 3.21
C TYR A 51 -8.04 0.26 3.62
N LEU A 52 -8.45 1.51 3.93
CA LEU A 52 -9.81 1.84 4.39
C LEU A 52 -10.29 0.97 5.57
N GLY A 53 -9.37 0.53 6.43
CA GLY A 53 -9.68 -0.32 7.59
C GLY A 53 -9.64 -1.83 7.33
N CYS A 54 -9.42 -2.27 6.09
CA CYS A 54 -9.33 -3.69 5.71
C CYS A 54 -7.91 -4.06 5.26
N PRO A 55 -7.39 -5.26 5.60
CA PRO A 55 -6.09 -5.71 5.10
C PRO A 55 -6.15 -6.06 3.60
N LEU A 56 -5.31 -5.42 2.79
CA LEU A 56 -4.96 -5.86 1.44
C LEU A 56 -3.72 -6.74 1.51
N TYR A 57 -3.74 -7.87 0.80
CA TYR A 57 -2.64 -8.84 0.80
C TYR A 57 -2.41 -9.39 -0.60
N ILE A 58 -1.23 -9.94 -0.82
CA ILE A 58 -0.86 -10.63 -2.06
C ILE A 58 -0.87 -12.13 -1.81
N GLY A 59 -1.45 -12.88 -2.73
CA GLY A 59 -1.51 -14.35 -2.65
C GLY A 59 -2.71 -14.87 -1.87
N ARG A 60 -2.51 -15.96 -1.13
CA ARG A 60 -3.62 -16.66 -0.45
C ARG A 60 -4.06 -15.93 0.80
N GLN A 61 -5.37 -15.90 1.02
CA GLN A 61 -5.96 -15.40 2.26
C GLN A 61 -5.46 -16.21 3.45
N ARG A 62 -5.03 -15.51 4.51
CA ARG A 62 -4.68 -16.12 5.80
C ARG A 62 -5.42 -15.40 6.92
N ILE A 63 -5.93 -16.16 7.89
CA ILE A 63 -6.67 -15.62 9.04
C ILE A 63 -5.83 -14.58 9.80
N ILE A 64 -4.52 -14.79 9.88
CA ILE A 64 -3.58 -13.88 10.57
C ILE A 64 -3.61 -12.44 10.04
N TYR A 65 -3.99 -12.21 8.79
CA TYR A 65 -4.04 -10.87 8.19
C TYR A 65 -5.14 -10.00 8.78
N TYR A 66 -6.17 -10.61 9.37
CA TYR A 66 -7.30 -9.91 9.98
C TYR A 66 -7.10 -9.65 11.47
N SER A 67 -5.96 -10.05 12.05
CA SER A 67 -5.67 -9.88 13.49
C SER A 67 -5.84 -8.44 13.95
N GLN A 68 -5.29 -7.47 13.22
CA GLN A 68 -5.46 -6.05 13.53
C GLN A 68 -6.91 -5.56 13.42
N LEU A 69 -7.70 -6.11 12.48
CA LEU A 69 -9.11 -5.76 12.34
C LEU A 69 -9.90 -6.29 13.53
N VAL A 70 -9.66 -7.54 13.91
CA VAL A 70 -10.27 -8.18 15.09
C VAL A 70 -9.90 -7.41 16.36
N GLU A 71 -8.63 -7.02 16.52
CA GLU A 71 -8.18 -6.22 17.67
C GLU A 71 -8.89 -4.86 17.72
N LYS A 72 -9.04 -4.16 16.59
CA LYS A 72 -9.79 -2.90 16.53
C LYS A 72 -11.25 -3.07 16.94
N ILE A 73 -11.90 -4.13 16.47
CA ILE A 73 -13.29 -4.43 16.84
C ILE A 73 -13.39 -4.81 18.31
N SER A 74 -12.48 -5.65 18.80
CA SER A 74 -12.43 -6.06 20.20
C SER A 74 -12.21 -4.87 21.13
N LYS A 75 -11.30 -3.95 20.79
CA LYS A 75 -11.12 -2.69 21.51
C LYS A 75 -12.40 -1.87 21.48
N LYS A 76 -13.04 -1.70 20.32
CA LYS A 76 -14.31 -0.95 20.26
C LYS A 76 -15.43 -1.56 21.13
N ILE A 77 -15.47 -2.88 21.29
CA ILE A 77 -16.48 -3.58 22.09
C ILE A 77 -16.10 -3.60 23.59
N CYS A 78 -14.82 -3.72 23.92
CA CYS A 78 -14.33 -3.94 25.30
C CYS A 78 -13.66 -2.71 25.95
N GLY A 79 -13.23 -1.70 25.18
CA GLY A 79 -12.45 -0.53 25.61
C GLY A 79 -11.38 -0.11 24.59
#